data_AF-A0A1G1K4R9-F1
#
_entry.id   AF-A0A1G1K4R9-F1
#
_cell.length_a   1.000
_cell.length_b   1.000
_cell.length_c   1.000
_cell.angle_alpha   90.00
_cell.angle_beta   90.00
_cell.angle_gamma   90.00
#
_symmetry.space_group_name_H-M   'P 1'
#
loop_
_entity.id
_entity.type
_entity.pdbx_description
1 polymer ?
#
loop_
_entity_poly.entity_id
_entity_poly.type
_entity_poly.pdbx_seq_one_letter_code
_entity_poly.pdbx_strand_id
1 'polypeptide(L)'
;MGNQQILIPLEIKQADRDTLLIRWQDGHESKYPSGYLRELCRCAGCVDEWSGAKRFDPSEIPADIHPLQIQGVGRYGIRVNWSDGHNTGIYTFQYLREICPCAKCAR
;
A
#
# COMPACT_ATOMS: atom_id res chain seq x y z
N MET A 1 9.84 -10.96 23.75
CA MET A 1 9.12 -11.57 22.62
C MET A 1 7.80 -10.84 22.52
N GLY A 2 7.76 -9.75 21.75
CA GLY A 2 6.60 -8.86 21.70
C GLY A 2 5.45 -9.53 20.97
N ASN A 3 4.24 -9.46 21.52
CA ASN A 3 3.02 -9.88 20.83
C ASN A 3 2.93 -9.15 19.49
N GLN A 4 3.22 -9.85 18.40
CA GLN A 4 3.03 -9.32 17.06
C GLN A 4 1.51 -9.34 16.81
N GLN A 5 0.90 -8.17 16.87
CA GLN A 5 -0.54 -8.03 16.64
C GLN A 5 -0.84 -8.55 15.23
N ILE A 6 -1.68 -9.58 15.14
CA ILE A 6 -2.06 -10.19 13.87
C ILE A 6 -2.98 -9.21 13.14
N LEU A 7 -2.48 -8.61 12.06
CA LEU A 7 -3.22 -7.65 11.24
C LEU A 7 -4.01 -8.40 10.17
N ILE A 8 -5.30 -8.65 10.45
CA ILE A 8 -6.20 -9.38 9.56
C ILE A 8 -7.11 -8.38 8.85
N PRO A 9 -7.01 -8.25 7.51
CA PRO A 9 -7.99 -7.49 6.74
C PRO A 9 -9.28 -8.31 6.61
N LEU A 10 -10.42 -7.68 6.91
CA LEU A 10 -11.74 -8.22 6.67
C LEU A 10 -12.27 -7.85 5.27
N GLU A 11 -11.87 -6.67 4.78
CA GLU A 11 -12.26 -6.17 3.46
C GLU A 11 -11.10 -5.36 2.87
N ILE A 12 -10.83 -5.58 1.59
CA ILE A 12 -9.90 -4.77 0.79
C ILE A 12 -10.64 -4.41 -0.49
N LYS A 13 -10.80 -3.12 -0.76
CA LYS A 13 -11.47 -2.66 -1.98
C LYS A 13 -10.92 -1.34 -2.47
N GLN A 14 -11.13 -1.09 -3.75
CA GLN A 14 -11.08 0.25 -4.31
C GLN A 14 -12.40 0.94 -3.96
N ALA A 15 -12.35 1.95 -3.08
CA ALA A 15 -13.54 2.66 -2.60
C ALA A 15 -14.11 3.60 -3.68
N ASP A 16 -13.21 4.20 -4.45
CA ASP A 16 -13.44 5.08 -5.60
C ASP A 16 -12.20 4.99 -6.51
N ARG A 17 -12.14 5.78 -7.59
CA ARG A 17 -11.05 5.68 -8.59
C ARG A 17 -9.67 5.81 -7.94
N ASP A 18 -9.52 6.69 -6.97
CA ASP A 18 -8.24 7.12 -6.40
C ASP A 18 -7.99 6.66 -4.96
N THR A 19 -8.90 5.90 -4.33
CA THR A 19 -8.74 5.46 -2.93
C THR A 19 -8.82 3.95 -2.77
N LEU A 20 -7.79 3.37 -2.15
CA LEU A 20 -7.82 1.99 -1.63
C LEU A 20 -8.26 2.01 -0.16
N LEU A 21 -9.23 1.16 0.20
CA LEU A 21 -9.75 1.02 1.55
C LEU A 21 -9.50 -0.38 2.09
N ILE A 22 -9.01 -0.45 3.34
CA ILE A 22 -8.87 -1.68 4.11
C ILE A 22 -9.64 -1.55 5.42
N ARG A 23 -10.53 -2.51 5.69
CA ARG A 23 -11.16 -2.69 7.00
C ARG A 23 -10.46 -3.82 7.73
N TRP A 24 -10.05 -3.55 8.96
CA TRP A 24 -9.27 -4.47 9.77
C TRP A 24 -10.13 -5.13 10.84
N GLN A 25 -9.75 -6.33 11.27
CA GLN A 25 -10.47 -7.07 12.31
C GLN A 25 -10.47 -6.35 13.67
N ASP A 26 -9.48 -5.51 13.94
CA ASP A 26 -9.41 -4.67 15.15
C ASP A 26 -10.35 -3.45 15.11
N GLY A 27 -11.20 -3.35 14.08
CA GLY A 27 -12.14 -2.24 13.90
C GLY A 27 -11.52 -0.98 13.31
N HIS A 28 -10.23 -0.98 12.98
CA HIS A 28 -9.61 0.14 12.27
C HIS A 28 -10.03 0.16 10.80
N GLU A 29 -10.02 1.35 10.21
CA GLU A 29 -10.19 1.55 8.77
C GLU A 29 -9.03 2.39 8.26
N SER A 30 -8.36 1.90 7.21
CA SER A 30 -7.28 2.62 6.53
C SER A 30 -7.74 2.99 5.12
N LYS A 31 -7.59 4.26 4.75
CA LYS A 31 -7.85 4.78 3.41
C LYS A 31 -6.55 5.32 2.85
N TYR A 32 -6.14 4.81 1.70
CA TYR A 32 -4.90 5.18 1.03
C TYR A 32 -5.21 5.88 -0.28
N PRO A 33 -4.87 7.17 -0.43
CA PRO A 33 -4.84 7.79 -1.74
C PRO A 33 -3.89 7.03 -2.67
N SER A 34 -4.26 6.89 -3.94
CA SER A 34 -3.55 6.02 -4.89
C SER A 34 -2.15 6.51 -5.18
N GLY A 35 -1.97 7.83 -5.37
CA GLY A 35 -0.66 8.46 -5.52
C GLY A 35 0.24 8.19 -4.31
N TYR A 36 -0.28 8.41 -3.10
CA TYR A 36 0.43 8.15 -1.85
C TYR A 36 0.89 6.69 -1.75
N LEU A 37 -0.02 5.73 -2.00
CA LEU A 37 0.33 4.31 -1.90
C LEU A 37 1.33 3.90 -2.99
N ARG A 38 1.17 4.39 -4.22
CA ARG A 38 2.08 4.14 -5.35
C ARG A 38 3.48 4.69 -5.09
N GLU A 39 3.57 5.89 -4.51
CA GLU A 39 4.84 6.50 -4.10
C GLU A 39 5.57 5.62 -3.09
N LEU A 40 4.82 4.96 -2.20
CA LEU A 40 5.36 4.07 -1.18
C LEU A 40 5.61 2.63 -1.67
N CYS A 41 5.54 2.37 -2.97
CA CYS A 41 5.97 1.08 -3.52
C CYS A 41 7.42 0.76 -3.14
N ARG A 42 7.66 -0.50 -2.74
CA ARG A 42 8.97 -1.04 -2.33
C ARG A 42 9.48 -2.17 -3.23
N CYS A 43 9.05 -2.23 -4.50
CA CYS A 43 9.64 -3.17 -5.44
C CYS A 43 11.06 -2.72 -5.86
N ALA A 44 11.85 -3.65 -6.39
CA ALA A 44 13.22 -3.36 -6.85
C ALA A 44 13.31 -2.26 -7.93
N GLY A 45 12.22 -2.02 -8.68
CA GLY A 45 12.15 -0.91 -9.63
C GLY A 45 11.91 0.46 -8.98
N CYS A 46 11.36 0.49 -7.77
CA CYS A 46 10.99 1.71 -7.05
C CYS A 46 11.99 2.09 -5.96
N VAL A 47 12.63 1.10 -5.34
CA VAL A 47 13.61 1.31 -4.25
C VAL A 47 14.88 0.51 -4.52
N ASP A 48 16.01 1.06 -4.09
CA ASP A 48 17.25 0.32 -4.02
C ASP A 48 17.25 -0.61 -2.79
N GLU A 49 17.57 -1.89 -2.98
CA GLU A 49 17.45 -2.90 -1.93
C GLU A 49 18.47 -2.71 -0.79
N TRP A 50 19.60 -2.06 -1.06
CA TRP A 50 20.67 -1.88 -0.09
C TRP A 50 20.53 -0.59 0.70
N SER A 51 20.24 0.51 0.01
CA SER A 51 20.11 1.84 0.60
C SER A 51 18.68 2.18 1.04
N GLY A 52 17.67 1.50 0.48
CA GLY A 52 16.26 1.88 0.65
C GLY A 52 15.87 3.17 -0.09
N ALA A 53 16.80 3.79 -0.83
CA ALA A 53 16.55 5.04 -1.54
C ALA A 53 15.56 4.85 -2.69
N LYS A 54 14.72 5.86 -2.93
CA LYS A 54 13.82 5.89 -4.09
C LYS A 54 14.64 5.97 -5.37
N ARG A 55 14.22 5.21 -6.39
CA ARG A 55 14.85 5.17 -7.72
C ARG A 55 14.17 6.08 -8.74
N PHE A 56 13.17 6.84 -8.31
CA PHE A 56 12.34 7.70 -9.15
C PHE A 56 12.03 9.00 -8.40
N ASP A 57 11.72 10.05 -9.13
CA ASP A 57 11.20 11.31 -8.59
C ASP A 57 9.68 11.17 -8.40
N PRO A 58 9.09 11.49 -7.22
CA PRO A 58 7.65 11.41 -7.00
C PRO A 58 6.79 12.14 -8.06
N SER A 59 7.32 13.19 -8.70
CA SER A 59 6.65 13.92 -9.78
C SER A 59 6.45 13.09 -11.06
N GLU A 60 7.15 11.95 -11.21
CA GLU A 60 6.97 11.00 -12.31
C GLU A 60 5.72 10.13 -12.15
N ILE A 61 5.09 10.11 -10.96
CA ILE A 61 3.82 9.40 -10.76
C ILE A 61 2.69 10.20 -11.42
N PRO A 62 1.93 9.61 -12.37
CA PRO A 62 0.82 10.30 -13.00
C PRO A 62 -0.23 10.76 -11.97
N ALA A 63 -0.71 12.01 -12.11
CA ALA A 63 -1.72 12.55 -11.21
C ALA A 63 -3.03 11.74 -11.20
N ASP A 64 -3.31 11.00 -12.27
CA ASP A 64 -4.50 10.18 -12.41
C ASP A 64 -4.26 8.68 -12.10
N ILE A 65 -3.12 8.35 -11.47
CA ILE A 65 -2.75 6.99 -11.08
C ILE A 65 -3.89 6.31 -10.29
N HIS A 66 -4.22 5.09 -10.68
CA HIS A 66 -5.25 4.30 -10.02
C HIS A 66 -4.94 2.80 -10.07
N PRO A 67 -5.48 2.00 -9.13
CA PRO A 67 -5.45 0.56 -9.21
C PRO A 67 -6.24 0.07 -10.43
N LEU A 68 -5.64 -0.82 -11.22
CA LEU A 68 -6.33 -1.64 -12.22
C LEU A 68 -6.77 -2.97 -11.63
N GLN A 69 -6.00 -3.51 -10.68
CA GLN A 69 -6.31 -4.75 -9.99
C GLN A 69 -5.65 -4.77 -8.61
N ILE A 70 -6.36 -5.34 -7.62
CA ILE A 70 -5.82 -5.63 -6.30
C ILE A 70 -5.88 -7.13 -6.08
N GLN A 71 -4.75 -7.75 -5.78
CA GLN A 71 -4.63 -9.19 -5.60
C GLN A 71 -4.07 -9.50 -4.21
N GLY A 72 -4.67 -10.47 -3.51
CA GLY A 72 -4.08 -11.01 -2.30
C GLY A 72 -2.78 -11.77 -2.60
N VAL A 73 -1.76 -11.58 -1.76
CA VAL A 73 -0.51 -12.36 -1.82
C VAL A 73 -0.41 -13.19 -0.55
N GLY A 74 -0.79 -14.46 -0.67
CA GLY A 74 -0.91 -15.35 0.48
C GLY A 74 -1.80 -14.78 1.57
N ARG A 75 -1.35 -14.85 2.82
CA ARG A 75 -2.03 -14.29 4.00
C ARG A 75 -1.32 -13.06 4.58
N TYR A 76 -0.38 -12.47 3.86
CA TYR A 76 0.54 -11.49 4.43
C TYR A 76 0.52 -10.13 3.75
N GLY A 77 -0.15 -9.97 2.61
CA GLY A 77 -0.18 -8.70 1.89
C GLY A 77 -1.04 -8.71 0.64
N ILE A 78 -0.93 -7.61 -0.10
CA ILE A 78 -1.52 -7.43 -1.42
C ILE A 78 -0.48 -7.01 -2.45
N ARG A 79 -0.80 -7.27 -3.70
CA ARG A 79 -0.19 -6.67 -4.87
C ARG A 79 -1.21 -5.76 -5.53
N VAL A 80 -0.75 -4.62 -6.03
CA VAL A 80 -1.57 -3.70 -6.81
C VAL A 80 -0.95 -3.60 -8.20
N ASN A 81 -1.78 -3.84 -9.22
CA ASN A 81 -1.44 -3.53 -10.60
C ASN A 81 -1.91 -2.09 -10.85
N TRP A 82 -0.97 -1.21 -11.13
CA TRP A 82 -1.20 0.22 -11.31
C TRP A 82 -1.41 0.59 -12.77
N SER A 83 -2.09 1.70 -13.01
CA SER A 83 -2.34 2.22 -14.37
C SER A 83 -1.07 2.67 -15.12
N ASP A 84 0.05 2.87 -14.41
CA ASP A 84 1.38 3.18 -14.99
C ASP A 84 2.19 1.91 -15.35
N GLY A 85 1.57 0.73 -15.25
CA GLY A 85 2.20 -0.57 -15.56
C GLY A 85 2.95 -1.21 -14.40
N HIS A 86 3.12 -0.56 -13.25
CA HIS A 86 3.77 -1.17 -12.10
C HIS A 86 2.90 -2.26 -11.46
N ASN A 87 3.47 -3.44 -11.23
CA ASN A 87 2.72 -4.61 -10.77
C ASN A 87 3.53 -5.62 -9.92
N THR A 88 4.80 -5.32 -9.60
CA THR A 88 5.66 -6.24 -8.83
C THR A 88 5.73 -5.92 -7.34
N GLY A 89 5.25 -4.75 -6.94
CA GLY A 89 5.22 -4.32 -5.53
C GLY A 89 4.29 -5.16 -4.68
N ILE A 90 4.77 -5.59 -3.51
CA ILE A 90 3.97 -6.25 -2.48
C ILE A 90 3.88 -5.33 -1.27
N TYR A 91 2.65 -5.00 -0.90
CA TYR A 91 2.33 -4.27 0.31
C TYR A 91 1.93 -5.27 1.39
N THR A 92 2.83 -5.55 2.33
CA THR A 92 2.49 -6.42 3.46
C THR A 92 1.44 -5.75 4.33
N PHE A 93 0.58 -6.53 5.00
CA PHE A 93 -0.45 -5.98 5.90
C PHE A 93 0.17 -5.19 7.04
N GLN A 94 1.31 -5.65 7.54
CA GLN A 94 2.11 -4.90 8.49
C GLN A 94 2.53 -3.55 7.93
N TYR A 95 3.12 -3.53 6.72
CA TYR A 95 3.57 -2.29 6.11
C TYR A 95 2.42 -1.32 5.85
N LEU A 96 1.31 -1.80 5.31
CA LEU A 96 0.10 -1.00 5.10
C LEU A 96 -0.32 -0.34 6.41
N ARG A 97 -0.33 -1.07 7.51
CA ARG A 97 -0.67 -0.51 8.81
C ARG A 97 0.34 0.53 9.31
N GLU A 98 1.63 0.32 9.06
CA GLU A 98 2.70 1.27 9.39
C GLU A 98 2.55 2.59 8.61
N ILE A 99 2.16 2.52 7.33
CA ILE A 99 1.97 3.70 6.46
C ILE A 99 0.53 4.20 6.42
N CYS A 100 -0.31 3.86 7.40
CA CYS A 100 -1.69 4.33 7.42
C CYS A 100 -1.73 5.86 7.55
N PRO A 101 -2.28 6.62 6.57
CA PRO A 101 -2.21 8.08 6.58
C PRO A 101 -3.27 8.73 7.49
N CYS A 102 -4.06 7.94 8.22
CA CYS A 102 -5.11 8.49 9.07
C CYS A 102 -4.52 9.22 10.28
N ALA A 103 -5.22 10.24 10.79
CA ALA A 103 -4.75 11.05 11.92
C ALA A 103 -4.44 10.25 13.21
N LYS A 104 -4.98 9.04 13.37
CA LYS A 104 -4.68 8.17 14.52
C LYS A 104 -3.30 7.50 14.41
N CYS A 105 -2.83 7.31 13.18
CA CYS A 105 -1.59 6.61 12.85
C CYS A 105 -0.47 7.57 12.45
N ALA A 106 -0.80 8.69 11.81
CA ALA A 106 0.13 9.78 11.56
C ALA A 106 0.58 10.40 12.90
N ARG A 107 1.80 10.10 13.32
CA ARG A 107 2.48 10.68 14.47
C ARG A 107 3.87 11.16 14.06
#